data_AF-A0A7H4YRU1-F1
#
_entry.id   AF-A0A7H4YRU1-F1
#
_cell.length_a   1.000
_cell.length_b   1.000
_cell.length_c   1.000
_cell.angle_alpha   90.00
_cell.angle_beta   90.00
_cell.angle_gamma   90.00
#
_symmetry.space_group_name_H-M   'P 1'
#
loop_
_entity.id
_entity.type
_entity.pdbx_description
1 polymer ?
#
loop_
_entity_poly.entity_id
_entity_poly.type
_entity_poly.pdbx_seq_one_letter_code
_entity_poly.pdbx_strand_id
1 'polypeptide(L)'
;VNKSNGAVSSVTTPNYSFLGYSGTMKVTPDRITDYKAPSAEEAAVASQAAKRPPVVNYPGEGFREMTKAQWAALPRDCKAVRSVAEAEDHGAYRYRRTMDNNFRLVNVYITDMKITEIPQK
;
A
#
# COMPACT_ATOMS: atom_id res chain seq x y z
N VAL A 1 -9.31 -31.79 -8.84
CA VAL A 1 -7.84 -31.89 -8.70
C VAL A 1 -7.41 -33.17 -9.39
N ASN A 2 -6.44 -33.10 -10.29
CA ASN A 2 -5.96 -34.23 -11.10
C ASN A 2 -4.59 -34.64 -10.58
N LYS A 3 -4.35 -35.95 -10.47
CA LYS A 3 -3.10 -36.52 -9.95
C LYS A 3 -2.44 -37.43 -10.97
N SER A 4 -1.12 -37.49 -10.95
CA SER A 4 -0.28 -38.44 -11.69
C SER A 4 0.83 -38.93 -10.76
N ASN A 5 1.07 -40.24 -10.72
CA ASN A 5 2.09 -40.86 -9.85
C ASN A 5 1.99 -40.41 -8.38
N GLY A 6 0.77 -40.26 -7.86
CA GLY A 6 0.49 -39.80 -6.49
C GLY A 6 0.65 -38.29 -6.26
N ALA A 7 1.27 -37.54 -7.19
CA ALA A 7 1.43 -36.08 -7.12
C ALA A 7 0.29 -35.35 -7.85
N VAL A 8 -0.02 -34.11 -7.44
CA VAL A 8 -0.96 -33.25 -8.16
C VAL A 8 -0.32 -32.83 -9.48
N SER A 9 -0.96 -33.15 -10.60
CA SER A 9 -0.49 -32.80 -11.95
C SER A 9 -1.22 -31.59 -12.53
N SER A 10 -2.48 -31.36 -12.14
CA SER A 10 -3.23 -30.15 -12.51
C SER A 10 -4.42 -29.92 -11.60
N VAL A 11 -4.92 -28.70 -11.58
CA VAL A 11 -6.20 -28.34 -10.97
C VAL A 11 -7.13 -27.84 -12.06
N THR A 12 -8.33 -28.41 -12.13
CA THR A 12 -9.39 -27.91 -12.99
C THR A 12 -10.18 -26.86 -12.23
N THR A 13 -10.30 -25.65 -12.77
CA THR A 13 -11.08 -24.55 -12.21
C THR A 13 -12.08 -24.03 -13.26
N PRO A 14 -13.17 -23.35 -12.86
CA PRO A 14 -13.96 -22.57 -13.80
C PRO A 14 -13.07 -21.56 -14.55
N ASN A 15 -13.43 -21.26 -15.80
CA ASN A 15 -12.81 -20.18 -16.54
C ASN A 15 -13.10 -18.82 -15.89
N TYR A 16 -12.20 -17.86 -16.09
CA TYR A 16 -12.37 -16.50 -15.58
C TYR A 16 -13.55 -15.82 -16.28
N SER A 17 -14.66 -15.66 -15.55
CA SER A 17 -15.88 -15.02 -16.06
C SER A 17 -15.64 -13.58 -16.52
N PHE A 18 -14.71 -12.86 -15.90
CA PHE A 18 -14.34 -11.49 -16.28
C PHE A 18 -13.62 -11.39 -17.65
N LEU A 19 -13.12 -12.50 -18.19
CA LEU A 19 -12.54 -12.57 -19.54
C LEU A 19 -13.55 -13.02 -20.60
N GLY A 20 -14.83 -13.25 -20.23
CA GLY A 20 -15.87 -13.69 -21.15
C GLY A 20 -15.76 -15.16 -21.59
N TYR A 21 -14.87 -15.95 -20.97
CA TYR A 21 -14.72 -17.37 -21.27
C TYR A 21 -15.67 -18.24 -20.45
N SER A 22 -16.35 -19.18 -21.10
CA SER A 22 -17.17 -20.20 -20.46
C SER A 22 -16.40 -21.51 -20.30
N GLY A 23 -16.90 -22.43 -19.48
CA GLY A 23 -16.30 -23.75 -19.27
C GLY A 23 -15.23 -23.78 -18.17
N THR A 24 -14.24 -24.67 -18.33
CA THR A 24 -13.20 -24.93 -17.32
C THR A 24 -11.80 -24.79 -17.92
N MET A 25 -10.84 -24.37 -17.10
CA MET A 25 -9.41 -24.41 -17.43
C MET A 25 -8.67 -25.42 -16.56
N LYS A 26 -7.56 -25.94 -17.08
CA LYS A 26 -6.58 -26.71 -16.32
C LYS A 26 -5.39 -25.82 -16.00
N VAL A 27 -5.08 -25.69 -14.72
CA VAL A 27 -3.89 -25.00 -14.22
C VAL A 27 -2.89 -26.05 -13.78
N THR A 28 -1.68 -26.01 -14.33
CA THR A 28 -0.57 -26.84 -13.86
C THR A 28 0.09 -26.10 -12.70
N PRO A 29 0.03 -26.63 -11.47
CA PRO A 29 0.69 -25.98 -10.34
C PRO A 29 2.21 -26.18 -10.42
N ASP A 30 2.95 -25.11 -10.15
CA ASP A 30 4.38 -25.24 -9.88
C ASP A 30 4.60 -25.95 -8.54
N ARG A 31 5.67 -26.77 -8.48
CA ARG A 31 6.05 -27.48 -7.26
C ARG A 31 7.21 -26.77 -6.58
N ILE A 32 6.97 -26.21 -5.40
CA ILE A 32 8.02 -25.68 -4.52
C ILE A 32 8.68 -26.86 -3.81
N THR A 33 9.96 -27.14 -4.10
CA THR A 33 10.70 -28.29 -3.55
C THR A 33 11.68 -27.93 -2.44
N ASP A 34 12.10 -26.66 -2.34
CA ASP A 34 13.11 -26.18 -1.40
C ASP A 34 12.64 -24.86 -0.76
N TYR A 35 11.49 -24.89 -0.10
CA TYR A 35 11.03 -23.71 0.64
C TYR A 35 11.94 -23.48 1.85
N LYS A 36 12.59 -22.32 1.88
CA LYS A 36 13.36 -21.85 3.03
C LYS A 36 12.58 -20.75 3.71
N ALA A 37 12.08 -21.05 4.91
CA ALA A 37 11.51 -20.03 5.77
C ALA A 37 12.62 -19.02 6.13
N PRO A 38 12.33 -17.71 6.17
CA PRO A 38 13.29 -16.73 6.64
C PRO A 38 13.68 -17.04 8.08
N SER A 39 14.95 -16.83 8.41
CA SER A 39 15.42 -16.89 9.79
C SER A 39 14.78 -15.78 10.62
N ALA A 40 14.84 -15.90 11.95
CA ALA A 40 14.35 -14.85 12.85
C ALA A 40 15.09 -13.51 12.62
N GLU A 41 16.37 -13.58 12.27
CA GLU A 41 17.20 -12.42 11.96
C GLU A 41 16.79 -11.78 10.63
N GLU A 42 16.58 -12.57 9.59
CA GLU A 42 16.11 -12.08 8.28
C GLU A 42 14.71 -11.46 8.39
N ALA A 43 13.82 -12.08 9.16
CA ALA A 43 12.50 -11.54 9.45
C ALA A 43 12.59 -10.21 10.23
N ALA A 44 13.51 -10.11 11.19
CA ALA A 44 13.73 -8.88 11.96
C ALA A 44 14.28 -7.76 11.07
N VAL A 45 15.27 -8.05 10.22
CA VAL A 45 15.84 -7.10 9.25
C VAL A 45 14.77 -6.61 8.29
N ALA A 46 13.98 -7.52 7.71
CA ALA A 46 12.89 -7.17 6.82
C ALA A 46 11.81 -6.32 7.53
N SER A 47 11.47 -6.66 8.77
CA SER A 47 10.52 -5.89 9.59
C SER A 47 11.02 -4.47 9.87
N GLN A 48 12.31 -4.31 10.19
CA GLN A 48 12.93 -3.01 10.38
C GLN A 48 12.95 -2.20 9.07
N ALA A 49 13.30 -2.81 7.94
CA ALA A 49 13.30 -2.18 6.63
C ALA A 49 11.88 -1.79 6.16
N ALA A 50 10.85 -2.54 6.57
CA ALA A 50 9.45 -2.26 6.24
C ALA A 50 8.83 -1.11 7.05
N LYS A 51 9.53 -0.57 8.06
CA LYS A 51 9.03 0.56 8.85
C LYS A 51 8.81 1.76 7.94
N ARG A 52 7.55 2.16 7.82
CA ARG A 52 7.18 3.33 7.01
C ARG A 52 7.60 4.62 7.72
N PRO A 53 8.12 5.62 6.98
CA PRO A 53 8.43 6.94 7.55
C PRO A 53 7.23 7.57 8.27
N PRO A 54 7.41 8.52 9.21
CA PRO A 54 6.29 9.13 9.92
C PRO A 54 5.33 9.86 8.96
N VAL A 55 4.03 9.91 9.32
CA VAL A 55 3.08 10.78 8.62
C VAL A 55 3.08 12.14 9.29
N VAL A 56 3.58 13.15 8.59
CA VAL A 56 3.67 14.53 9.07
C VAL A 56 2.32 15.25 8.96
N ASN A 57 2.17 16.33 9.72
CA ASN A 57 0.97 17.17 9.76
C ASN A 57 1.40 18.59 10.12
N TYR A 58 1.56 19.46 9.12
CA TYR A 58 1.96 20.84 9.31
C TYR A 58 1.15 21.74 8.36
N PRO A 59 0.90 23.01 8.71
CA PRO A 59 0.27 23.97 7.81
C PRO A 59 1.25 24.38 6.71
N GLY A 60 0.75 24.58 5.49
CA GLY A 60 1.57 24.99 4.36
C GLY A 60 0.75 25.76 3.34
N GLU A 61 1.41 26.60 2.54
CA GLU A 61 0.73 27.35 1.49
C GLU A 61 0.09 26.40 0.47
N GLY A 62 -1.18 26.67 0.13
CA GLY A 62 -1.95 25.84 -0.78
C GLY A 62 -2.43 24.50 -0.19
N PHE A 63 -2.23 24.25 1.11
CA PHE A 63 -2.77 23.06 1.77
C PHE A 63 -4.27 23.25 2.01
N ARG A 64 -5.03 22.19 1.79
CA ARG A 64 -6.43 22.13 2.20
C ARG A 64 -6.50 21.80 3.67
N GLU A 65 -7.10 22.69 4.43
CA GLU A 65 -7.40 22.47 5.84
C GLU A 65 -8.68 21.65 6.00
N MET A 66 -8.66 20.70 6.94
CA MET A 66 -9.86 19.96 7.33
C MET A 66 -9.70 19.30 8.69
N THR A 67 -10.79 18.87 9.30
CA THR A 67 -10.75 18.08 10.54
C THR A 67 -10.52 16.59 10.26
N LYS A 68 -10.18 15.81 11.29
CA LYS A 68 -10.11 14.35 11.24
C LYS A 68 -11.41 13.75 10.71
N ALA A 69 -12.56 14.27 11.15
CA ALA A 69 -13.86 13.79 10.73
C ALA A 69 -14.10 14.03 9.23
N GLN A 70 -13.75 15.21 8.73
CA GLN A 70 -13.84 15.53 7.30
C GLN A 70 -12.90 14.65 6.46
N TRP A 71 -11.66 14.46 6.91
CA TRP A 71 -10.72 13.54 6.26
C TRP A 71 -11.22 12.09 6.25
N ALA A 72 -11.84 11.63 7.34
CA ALA A 72 -12.42 10.30 7.43
C ALA A 72 -13.59 10.11 6.46
N ALA A 73 -14.45 11.14 6.32
CA ALA A 73 -15.61 11.14 5.44
C ALA A 73 -15.26 11.15 3.94
N LEU A 74 -14.07 11.62 3.55
CA LEU A 74 -13.65 11.61 2.15
C LEU A 74 -13.60 10.17 1.57
N PRO A 75 -14.09 9.95 0.34
CA PRO A 75 -13.96 8.68 -0.35
C PRO A 75 -12.50 8.25 -0.45
N ARG A 76 -12.25 6.94 -0.39
CA ARG A 76 -10.88 6.38 -0.44
C ARG A 76 -10.15 6.78 -1.72
N ASP A 77 -10.85 6.84 -2.85
CA ASP A 77 -10.24 7.18 -4.14
C ASP A 77 -9.95 8.68 -4.28
N CYS A 78 -10.55 9.52 -3.44
CA CYS A 78 -10.34 10.96 -3.41
C CYS A 78 -9.27 11.40 -2.41
N LYS A 79 -8.62 10.45 -1.71
CA LYS A 79 -7.61 10.76 -0.68
C LYS A 79 -6.43 9.79 -0.72
N ALA A 80 -5.25 10.30 -0.43
CA ALA A 80 -4.02 9.52 -0.47
C ALA A 80 -3.03 9.96 0.60
N VAL A 81 -2.13 9.05 0.96
CA VAL A 81 -0.91 9.35 1.72
C VAL A 81 0.27 9.10 0.78
N ARG A 82 1.10 10.12 0.55
CA ARG A 82 2.28 10.04 -0.33
C ARG A 82 3.55 10.01 0.50
N SER A 83 4.56 9.33 -0.01
CA SER A 83 5.90 9.26 0.59
C SER A 83 6.84 10.24 -0.09
N VAL A 84 7.76 10.80 0.68
CA VAL A 84 8.91 11.57 0.23
C VAL A 84 10.15 10.83 0.73
N ALA A 85 11.11 10.62 -0.17
CA ALA A 85 12.39 10.00 0.18
C ALA A 85 13.21 10.95 1.07
N GLU A 86 14.20 10.40 1.76
CA GLU A 86 15.21 11.22 2.43
C GLU A 86 15.96 12.08 1.40
N ALA A 87 16.24 13.33 1.78
CA ALA A 87 17.07 14.27 1.03
C ALA A 87 18.16 14.84 1.95
N GLU A 88 18.94 15.81 1.46
CA GLU A 88 20.01 16.44 2.24
C GLU A 88 19.48 17.26 3.42
N ASP A 89 18.33 17.89 3.24
CA ASP A 89 17.68 18.84 4.17
C ASP A 89 16.57 18.21 5.03
N HIS A 90 16.14 16.98 4.72
CA HIS A 90 15.08 16.32 5.46
C HIS A 90 15.17 14.78 5.44
N GLY A 91 14.75 14.16 6.55
CA GLY A 91 14.51 12.72 6.63
C GLY A 91 13.34 12.29 5.74
N ALA A 92 13.21 10.98 5.49
CA ALA A 92 12.05 10.45 4.78
C ALA A 92 10.76 10.72 5.57
N TYR A 93 9.66 11.04 4.88
CA TYR A 93 8.37 11.29 5.52
C TYR A 93 7.18 10.94 4.62
N ARG A 94 5.98 11.00 5.18
CA ARG A 94 4.72 10.81 4.47
C ARG A 94 3.75 11.94 4.76
N TYR A 95 2.93 12.35 3.80
CA TYR A 95 1.98 13.44 3.96
C TYR A 95 0.64 13.13 3.29
N ARG A 96 -0.43 13.80 3.74
CA ARG A 96 -1.80 13.59 3.26
C ARG A 96 -2.08 14.47 2.04
N ARG A 97 -2.84 13.92 1.09
CA ARG A 97 -3.35 14.62 -0.09
C ARG A 97 -4.80 14.25 -0.35
N THR A 98 -5.52 15.16 -0.98
CA THR A 98 -6.88 14.92 -1.46
C THR A 98 -7.13 15.62 -2.78
N MET A 99 -8.15 15.18 -3.51
CA MET A 99 -8.66 15.88 -4.67
C MET A 99 -9.45 17.12 -4.24
N ASP A 100 -9.11 18.28 -4.81
CA ASP A 100 -9.90 19.50 -4.67
C ASP A 100 -11.06 19.54 -5.68
N ASN A 101 -11.85 20.61 -5.64
CA ASN A 101 -13.01 20.78 -6.53
C ASN A 101 -12.61 20.97 -8.01
N ASN A 102 -11.33 21.25 -8.29
CA ASN A 102 -10.77 21.39 -9.63
C ASN A 102 -10.07 20.11 -10.11
N PHE A 103 -10.32 18.98 -9.43
CA PHE A 103 -9.70 17.69 -9.71
C PHE A 103 -8.17 17.69 -9.58
N ARG A 104 -7.60 18.62 -8.81
CA ARG A 104 -6.17 18.68 -8.48
C ARG A 104 -5.91 17.99 -7.16
N LEU A 105 -4.80 17.26 -7.10
CA LEU A 105 -4.36 16.65 -5.85
C LEU A 105 -3.58 17.67 -5.02
N VAL A 106 -4.18 18.16 -3.93
CA VAL A 106 -3.60 19.14 -3.01
C VAL A 106 -3.17 18.50 -1.69
N ASN A 107 -2.21 19.12 -1.00
CA ASN A 107 -1.75 18.66 0.31
C ASN A 107 -2.81 18.97 1.38
N VAL A 108 -2.81 18.20 2.47
CA VAL A 108 -3.81 18.33 3.53
C VAL A 108 -3.14 18.56 4.88
N TYR A 109 -3.61 19.59 5.56
CA TYR A 109 -3.36 19.84 6.97
C TYR A 109 -4.61 19.48 7.78
N ILE A 110 -4.47 18.58 8.76
CA ILE A 110 -5.57 18.23 9.65
C ILE A 110 -5.51 19.11 10.90
N THR A 111 -6.47 20.02 11.04
CA THR A 111 -6.42 21.14 11.99
C THR A 111 -6.60 20.73 13.46
N ASP A 112 -7.32 19.64 13.70
CA ASP A 112 -7.55 19.04 15.03
C ASP A 112 -6.60 17.85 15.33
N MET A 113 -5.54 17.69 14.53
CA MET A 113 -4.40 16.81 14.80
C MET A 113 -3.21 17.60 15.34
N LYS A 114 -2.41 16.96 16.19
CA LYS A 114 -1.12 17.54 16.61
C LYS A 114 -0.26 17.87 15.39
N ILE A 115 0.47 18.96 15.46
CA ILE A 115 1.49 19.26 14.45
C ILE A 115 2.59 18.21 14.55
N THR A 116 3.02 17.72 13.41
CA THR A 116 4.14 16.79 13.27
C THR A 116 5.00 17.34 12.14
N GLU A 117 6.14 17.90 12.53
CA GLU A 117 7.13 18.51 11.65
C GLU A 117 7.77 17.49 10.70
N ILE A 118 8.39 17.99 9.64
CA ILE A 118 9.23 17.19 8.76
C ILE A 118 10.49 16.78 9.56
N PRO A 119 10.82 15.48 9.64
CA PRO A 119 12.04 15.03 10.31
C PRO A 119 13.27 15.72 9.70
N GLN A 120 14.12 16.29 10.54
CA GLN A 120 15.45 16.75 10.13
C GLN A 120 16.38 15.54 10.03
N LYS A 121 17.40 15.66 9.17
CA LYS A 121 18.45 14.65 9.04
C LYS A 121 19.47 14.74 10.17
#